data_AF-A0A7S2VB74-F1
#
_entry.id   AF-A0A7S2VB74-F1
#
_cell.length_a   1.000
_cell.length_b   1.000
_cell.length_c   1.000
_cell.angle_alpha   90.00
_cell.angle_beta   90.00
_cell.angle_gamma   90.00
#
_symmetry.space_group_name_H-M   'P 1'
#
loop_
_entity.id
_entity.type
_entity.pdbx_description
1 polymer ?
#
loop_
_entity_poly.entity_id
_entity_poly.type
_entity_poly.pdbx_seq_one_letter_code
_entity_poly.pdbx_strand_id
1 'polypeptide(L)'
;ADCFWIPKANITTPIQSFLDTEFKENNVDYLFYETANQSLDQTIDRLGKERVQERVEEIRRLQNIVTQKCQDKIFPPCSAQTGQIQLEKSEQDCYFKDFGCGRHCSNHVLNELLLEQAATKKKTITTASGR
;
A
#
# COMPACT_ATOMS: atom_id res chain seq x y z
N ALA A 1 23.96 -6.07 13.73
CA ALA A 1 23.47 -6.57 12.44
C ALA A 1 23.02 -5.36 11.67
N ASP A 2 23.55 -5.19 10.48
CA ASP A 2 23.46 -3.95 9.73
C ASP A 2 22.54 -4.16 8.54
N CYS A 3 21.68 -3.17 8.28
CA CYS A 3 20.83 -3.13 7.11
C CYS A 3 21.63 -2.63 5.91
N PHE A 4 21.43 -3.28 4.78
CA PHE A 4 22.00 -2.89 3.50
C PHE A 4 20.91 -2.84 2.43
N TRP A 5 21.08 -1.96 1.45
CA TRP A 5 20.16 -1.90 0.32
C TRP A 5 20.32 -3.14 -0.55
N ILE A 6 19.23 -3.85 -0.79
CA ILE A 6 19.22 -5.00 -1.70
C ILE A 6 19.05 -4.46 -3.12
N PRO A 7 20.08 -4.59 -3.99
CA PRO A 7 19.95 -4.16 -5.37
C PRO A 7 18.91 -4.99 -6.11
N LYS A 8 18.27 -4.40 -7.12
CA LYS A 8 17.46 -5.17 -8.06
C LYS A 8 18.33 -6.26 -8.69
N ALA A 9 17.83 -7.49 -8.67
CA ALA A 9 18.50 -8.59 -9.34
C ALA A 9 18.49 -8.37 -10.86
N ASN A 10 19.64 -8.55 -11.50
CA ASN A 10 19.71 -8.66 -12.96
C ASN A 10 19.36 -10.10 -13.33
N ILE A 11 18.18 -10.30 -13.90
CA ILE A 11 17.72 -11.61 -14.33
C ILE A 11 18.42 -11.95 -15.65
N THR A 12 19.13 -13.07 -15.70
CA THR A 12 19.77 -13.56 -16.92
C THR A 12 18.73 -14.19 -17.85
N THR A 13 18.99 -14.22 -19.16
CA THR A 13 18.09 -14.85 -20.14
C THR A 13 17.72 -16.29 -19.76
N PRO A 14 18.63 -17.15 -19.28
CA PRO A 14 18.26 -18.50 -18.83
C PRO A 14 17.29 -18.51 -17.64
N ILE A 15 17.49 -17.65 -16.64
CA ILE A 15 16.57 -17.56 -15.51
C ILE A 15 15.21 -17.05 -15.96
N GLN A 16 15.18 -16.06 -16.86
CA GLN A 16 13.92 -15.57 -17.42
C GLN A 16 13.17 -16.69 -18.17
N SER A 17 13.88 -17.48 -18.98
CA SER A 17 13.30 -18.63 -19.68
C SER A 17 12.71 -19.65 -18.73
N PHE A 18 13.41 -19.98 -17.63
CA PHE A 18 12.91 -20.88 -16.59
C PHE A 18 11.65 -20.30 -15.93
N LEU A 19 11.66 -19.02 -15.56
CA LEU A 19 10.52 -18.34 -14.95
C LEU A 19 9.29 -18.30 -15.87
N ASP A 20 9.49 -18.24 -17.19
CA ASP A 20 8.40 -18.18 -18.15
C ASP A 20 7.84 -19.54 -18.59
N THR A 21 8.56 -20.63 -18.30
CA THR A 21 8.17 -21.98 -18.70
C THR A 21 8.06 -22.89 -17.49
N GLU A 22 9.15 -23.57 -17.14
CA GLU A 22 9.21 -24.61 -16.12
C GLU A 22 8.65 -24.14 -14.77
N PHE A 23 8.93 -22.90 -14.37
CA PHE A 23 8.40 -22.35 -13.12
C PHE A 23 6.87 -22.25 -13.16
N LYS A 24 6.27 -21.73 -14.23
CA LYS A 24 4.81 -21.58 -14.33
C LYS A 24 4.11 -22.92 -14.41
N GLU A 25 4.69 -23.87 -15.14
CA GLU A 25 4.11 -25.19 -15.37
C GLU A 25 4.14 -26.08 -14.11
N ASN A 26 5.19 -25.94 -13.29
CA ASN A 26 5.42 -26.82 -12.14
C ASN A 26 5.20 -26.16 -10.77
N ASN A 27 4.91 -24.85 -10.73
CA ASN A 27 4.63 -24.14 -9.49
C ASN A 27 3.13 -23.93 -9.29
N VAL A 28 2.56 -24.63 -8.31
CA VAL A 28 1.15 -24.49 -7.91
C VAL A 28 0.79 -23.08 -7.45
N ASP A 29 1.75 -22.30 -6.93
CA ASP A 29 1.53 -20.91 -6.54
C ASP A 29 1.23 -20.04 -7.77
N TYR A 30 1.79 -20.38 -8.94
CA TYR A 30 1.49 -19.68 -10.18
C TYR A 30 0.02 -19.89 -10.57
N LEU A 31 -0.47 -21.13 -10.52
CA LEU A 31 -1.87 -21.44 -10.79
C LEU A 31 -2.81 -20.75 -9.79
N PHE A 32 -2.43 -20.72 -8.51
CA PHE A 32 -3.20 -20.02 -7.48
C PHE A 32 -3.28 -18.52 -7.77
N TYR A 33 -2.16 -17.90 -8.14
CA TYR A 33 -2.09 -16.49 -8.50
C TYR A 33 -2.95 -16.15 -9.72
N GLU A 34 -2.88 -16.97 -10.78
CA GLU A 34 -3.72 -16.82 -11.98
C GLU A 34 -5.21 -16.93 -11.64
N THR A 35 -5.58 -17.91 -10.80
CA THR A 35 -6.98 -18.09 -10.36
C THR A 35 -7.47 -16.89 -9.55
N ALA A 36 -6.63 -16.36 -8.65
CA ALA A 36 -6.95 -15.18 -7.85
C ALA A 36 -7.13 -13.93 -8.73
N ASN A 37 -6.27 -13.74 -9.74
CA ASN A 37 -6.39 -12.65 -10.70
C ASN A 37 -7.69 -12.75 -11.51
N GLN A 38 -8.01 -13.94 -12.02
CA GLN A 38 -9.27 -14.14 -12.75
C GLN A 38 -10.49 -13.85 -11.87
N SER A 39 -10.47 -14.28 -10.60
CA SER A 39 -11.53 -13.97 -9.64
C SER A 39 -11.65 -12.46 -9.39
N LEU A 40 -10.53 -11.74 -9.34
CA LEU A 40 -10.50 -10.30 -9.18
C LEU A 40 -11.06 -9.60 -10.42
N ASP A 41 -10.67 -10.00 -11.63
CA ASP A 41 -11.18 -9.44 -12.89
C ASP A 41 -12.70 -9.58 -13.00
N GLN A 42 -13.23 -10.76 -12.68
CA GLN A 42 -14.67 -10.99 -12.64
C GLN A 42 -15.37 -10.09 -11.61
N THR A 43 -14.72 -9.83 -10.48
CA THR A 43 -15.25 -8.92 -9.45
C THR A 43 -15.26 -7.48 -9.96
N ILE A 44 -14.20 -7.06 -10.66
CA ILE A 44 -14.11 -5.73 -11.29
C ILE A 44 -15.20 -5.55 -12.34
N ASP A 45 -15.40 -6.55 -13.20
CA ASP A 45 -16.45 -6.52 -14.22
C ASP A 45 -17.85 -6.42 -13.60
N ARG A 46 -18.11 -7.14 -12.50
CA ARG A 46 -19.38 -7.06 -11.76
C ARG A 46 -19.60 -5.71 -11.08
N LEU A 47 -18.55 -5.07 -10.58
CA LEU A 47 -18.63 -3.76 -9.91
C LEU A 47 -18.65 -2.59 -10.90
N GLY A 48 -18.14 -2.80 -12.12
CA GLY A 48 -17.93 -1.79 -13.15
C GLY A 48 -16.52 -1.21 -13.11
N LYS A 49 -15.83 -1.25 -14.26
CA LYS A 49 -14.42 -0.83 -14.40
C LYS A 49 -14.21 0.64 -14.01
N GLU A 50 -15.09 1.53 -14.44
CA GLU A 50 -15.01 2.97 -14.15
C GLU A 50 -15.09 3.24 -12.65
N ARG A 51 -16.06 2.64 -11.96
CA ARG A 51 -16.21 2.75 -10.51
C ARG A 51 -14.98 2.25 -9.77
N VAL A 52 -14.41 1.11 -10.20
CA VAL A 52 -13.19 0.57 -9.59
C VAL A 52 -12.03 1.54 -9.81
N GLN A 53 -11.86 2.04 -11.04
CA GLN A 53 -10.79 2.98 -11.38
C GLN A 53 -10.85 4.27 -10.54
N GLU A 54 -12.04 4.87 -10.39
CA GLU A 54 -12.22 6.04 -9.52
C GLU A 54 -11.78 5.78 -8.08
N ARG A 55 -12.09 4.60 -7.54
CA ARG A 55 -11.68 4.22 -6.18
C ARG A 55 -10.19 3.95 -6.07
N VAL A 56 -9.59 3.34 -7.10
CA VAL A 56 -8.13 3.15 -7.16
C VAL A 56 -7.41 4.49 -7.18
N GLU A 57 -7.89 5.45 -7.97
CA GLU A 57 -7.32 6.81 -8.02
C GLU A 57 -7.43 7.53 -6.68
N GLU A 58 -8.59 7.44 -6.02
CA GLU A 58 -8.76 8.00 -4.68
C GLU A 58 -7.82 7.34 -3.66
N ILE A 59 -7.68 6.02 -3.68
CA ILE A 59 -6.74 5.31 -2.81
C ILE A 59 -5.31 5.78 -3.06
N ARG A 60 -4.87 5.90 -4.33
CA ARG A 60 -3.53 6.41 -4.67
C ARG A 60 -3.31 7.83 -4.18
N ARG A 61 -4.32 8.70 -4.31
CA ARG A 61 -4.29 10.06 -3.78
C ARG A 61 -4.10 10.06 -2.27
N LEU A 62 -4.88 9.26 -1.54
CA LEU A 62 -4.76 9.12 -0.08
C LEU A 62 -3.40 8.57 0.34
N GLN A 63 -2.88 7.56 -0.36
CA GLN A 63 -1.54 7.02 -0.15
C GLN A 63 -0.47 8.10 -0.31
N ASN A 64 -0.55 8.93 -1.36
CA ASN A 64 0.40 10.02 -1.56
C ASN A 64 0.37 11.05 -0.41
N ILE A 65 -0.82 11.39 0.09
CA ILE A 65 -0.96 12.30 1.25
C ILE A 65 -0.31 11.69 2.48
N VAL A 66 -0.55 10.40 2.75
CA VAL A 66 0.05 9.69 3.88
C VAL A 66 1.57 9.66 3.72
N THR A 67 2.10 9.31 2.55
CA THR A 67 3.55 9.33 2.29
C THR A 67 4.14 10.70 2.59
N GLN A 68 3.56 11.78 2.05
CA GLN A 68 4.07 13.14 2.27
C GLN A 68 4.02 13.56 3.74
N LYS A 69 2.96 13.20 4.47
CA LYS A 69 2.79 13.61 5.88
C LYS A 69 3.55 12.73 6.88
N CYS A 70 3.85 11.48 6.50
CA CYS A 70 4.34 10.45 7.42
C CYS A 70 5.76 9.95 7.13
N GLN A 71 6.34 10.18 5.94
CA GLN A 71 7.63 9.60 5.58
C GLN A 71 8.74 9.84 6.63
N ASP A 72 8.79 11.03 7.24
CA ASP A 72 9.79 11.38 8.25
C ASP A 72 9.40 11.00 9.70
N LYS A 73 8.19 10.45 9.90
CA LYS A 73 7.61 10.13 11.21
C LYS A 73 7.51 8.62 11.46
N ILE A 74 7.79 7.80 10.46
CA ILE A 74 7.74 6.34 10.55
C ILE A 74 9.02 5.86 11.21
N PHE A 75 8.91 4.83 12.05
CA PHE A 75 10.06 4.13 12.62
C PHE A 75 10.26 2.79 11.89
N PRO A 76 10.89 2.78 10.70
CA PRO A 76 11.15 1.53 10.01
C PRO A 76 12.18 0.68 10.79
N PRO A 77 12.23 -0.64 10.56
CA PRO A 77 13.17 -1.56 11.21
C PRO A 77 14.65 -1.19 11.03
N CYS A 78 14.98 -0.38 10.03
CA CYS A 78 16.33 0.05 9.71
C CYS A 78 16.44 1.57 9.81
N SER A 79 17.43 2.08 10.53
CA SER A 79 17.74 3.51 10.55
C SER A 79 18.22 3.97 9.18
N ALA A 80 17.63 5.05 8.66
CA ALA A 80 18.07 5.67 7.41
C ALA A 80 19.47 6.31 7.51
N GLN A 81 19.88 6.73 8.71
CA GLN A 81 21.14 7.44 8.94
C GLN A 81 22.31 6.49 9.20
N THR A 82 22.09 5.47 10.04
CA THR A 82 23.17 4.57 10.48
C THR A 82 23.13 3.22 9.79
N GLY A 83 22.04 2.88 9.11
CA GLY A 83 21.80 1.53 8.59
C GLY A 83 21.61 0.48 9.70
N GLN A 84 21.57 0.86 10.97
CA GLN A 84 21.43 -0.09 12.06
C GLN A 84 19.98 -0.55 12.22
N ILE A 85 19.83 -1.83 12.56
CA ILE A 85 18.54 -2.40 12.94
C ILE A 85 18.04 -1.72 14.24
N GLN A 86 16.77 -1.33 14.26
CA GLN A 86 16.09 -0.66 15.37
C GLN A 86 14.73 -1.31 15.70
N LEU A 87 14.71 -2.64 15.88
CA LEU A 87 13.48 -3.43 16.05
C LEU A 87 12.58 -2.91 17.17
N GLU A 88 13.15 -2.58 18.33
CA GLU A 88 12.40 -2.06 19.49
C GLU A 88 11.62 -0.77 19.18
N LYS A 89 12.18 0.11 18.34
CA LYS A 89 11.48 1.32 17.89
C LYS A 89 10.41 0.98 16.85
N SER A 90 10.72 0.07 15.93
CA SER A 90 9.77 -0.32 14.88
C SER A 90 8.55 -1.07 15.42
N GLU A 91 8.70 -1.87 16.48
CA GLU A 91 7.57 -2.58 17.13
C GLU A 91 6.47 -1.65 17.65
N GLN A 92 6.80 -0.38 17.90
CA GLN A 92 5.83 0.61 18.35
C GLN A 92 4.91 1.06 17.20
N ASP A 93 5.39 1.03 15.96
CA ASP A 93 4.73 1.63 14.80
C ASP A 93 4.39 0.65 13.67
N CYS A 94 4.91 -0.57 13.72
CA CYS A 94 4.61 -1.67 12.80
C CYS A 94 3.55 -2.62 13.37
N TYR A 95 2.82 -3.32 12.50
CA TYR A 95 1.80 -4.29 12.92
C TYR A 95 2.40 -5.61 13.42
N PHE A 96 3.46 -6.08 12.77
CA PHE A 96 4.16 -7.31 13.13
C PHE A 96 5.61 -7.21 12.70
N LYS A 97 6.56 -7.17 13.65
CA LYS A 97 7.99 -6.98 13.36
C LYS A 97 8.21 -5.79 12.41
N ASP A 98 8.60 -6.07 11.17
CA ASP A 98 8.88 -5.13 10.09
C ASP A 98 7.71 -4.90 9.11
N PHE A 99 6.56 -5.52 9.34
CA PHE A 99 5.40 -5.43 8.47
C PHE A 99 4.45 -4.31 8.86
N GLY A 100 4.08 -3.50 7.87
CA GLY A 100 3.02 -2.50 7.98
C GLY A 100 3.32 -1.34 8.95
N CYS A 101 4.54 -0.80 8.88
CA CYS A 101 4.97 0.35 9.67
C CYS A 101 4.27 1.65 9.27
N GLY A 102 4.27 2.64 10.17
CA GLY A 102 3.61 3.93 9.95
C GLY A 102 2.15 3.95 10.33
N ARG A 103 1.66 2.96 11.09
CA ARG A 103 0.23 2.83 11.41
C ARG A 103 -0.28 4.03 12.20
N HIS A 104 0.50 4.57 13.13
CA HIS A 104 0.04 5.67 13.99
C HIS A 104 -0.13 6.96 13.18
N CYS A 105 0.86 7.29 12.37
CA CYS A 105 0.77 8.47 11.50
C CYS A 105 -0.33 8.30 10.45
N SER A 106 -0.41 7.14 9.80
CA SER A 106 -1.44 6.87 8.78
C SER A 106 -2.86 7.02 9.36
N ASN A 107 -3.11 6.48 10.55
CA ASN A 107 -4.41 6.60 11.23
C ASN A 107 -4.72 8.05 11.60
N HIS A 108 -3.72 8.82 12.05
CA HIS A 108 -3.91 10.24 12.35
C HIS A 108 -4.31 11.03 11.10
N VAL A 109 -3.57 10.85 10.00
CA VAL A 109 -3.88 11.50 8.71
C VAL A 109 -5.26 11.12 8.22
N LEU A 110 -5.64 9.84 8.32
CA LEU A 110 -6.97 9.39 7.93
C LEU A 110 -8.06 10.08 8.76
N ASN A 111 -7.89 10.18 10.07
CA ASN A 111 -8.84 10.86 10.96
C ASN A 111 -8.98 12.34 10.62
N GLU A 112 -7.88 13.06 10.34
CA GLU A 112 -7.92 14.45 9.87
C GLU A 112 -8.77 14.59 8.60
N LEU A 113 -8.51 13.74 7.59
CA LEU A 113 -9.23 13.78 6.32
C LEU A 113 -10.72 13.48 6.49
N LEU A 114 -11.09 12.54 7.36
CA LEU A 114 -12.49 12.23 7.65
C LEU A 114 -13.21 13.41 8.31
N LEU A 115 -12.54 14.10 9.24
CA LEU A 115 -13.08 15.30 9.89
C LEU A 115 -13.26 16.47 8.91
N GLU A 116 -12.29 16.69 8.02
CA GLU A 116 -12.37 17.72 6.96
C GLU A 116 -13.53 17.44 5.98
N GLN A 117 -13.73 16.17 5.59
CA GLN A 117 -14.85 15.76 4.75
C GLN A 117 -16.20 15.98 5.44
N ALA A 118 -16.29 15.64 6.73
CA ALA A 118 -17.51 15.86 7.51
C ALA A 118 -17.85 17.35 7.66
N ALA A 119 -16.84 18.20 7.90
CA ALA A 119 -16.99 19.65 8.00
C ALA A 119 -17.47 20.27 6.68
N THR A 120 -16.90 19.83 5.55
CA THR A 120 -17.29 20.30 4.21
C THR A 120 -18.74 19.92 3.89
N LYS A 121 -19.14 18.66 4.16
CA LYS A 121 -20.54 18.23 3.96
C LYS A 121 -21.54 19.03 4.79
N LYS A 122 -21.22 19.32 6.06
CA LYS A 122 -22.09 20.13 6.94
C LYS A 122 -22.28 21.55 6.39
N LYS A 123 -21.23 22.18 5.86
CA LYS A 123 -21.28 23.53 5.28
C LYS A 123 -22.13 23.59 3.99
N THR A 124 -22.09 22.55 3.16
CA THR A 124 -22.90 22.45 1.94
C THR A 124 -24.39 22.28 2.25
N ILE A 125 -24.75 21.54 3.30
CA ILE A 125 -26.15 21.35 3.72
C ILE A 125 -26.76 22.64 4.26
N THR A 126 -26.03 23.38 5.10
CA THR A 126 -26.53 24.65 5.67
C THR A 126 -26.71 25.74 4.61
N THR A 127 -25.92 25.72 3.53
CA THR A 127 -26.04 26.68 2.42
C THR A 127 -27.12 26.32 1.41
N ALA A 128 -27.52 25.05 1.31
CA ALA A 128 -28.62 24.59 0.47
C ALA A 128 -30.02 24.76 1.11
N SER A 129 -30.11 24.79 2.45
CA SER A 129 -31.38 24.96 3.20
C SER A 129 -31.78 26.42 3.44
N GLY A 130 -31.00 27.39 2.96
CA GLY A 130 -31.22 28.82 3.13
C GLY A 130 -31.73 29.56 1.90
N ARG A 131 -32.30 28.85 0.91
CA ARG A 131 -33.01 29.43 -0.24
C ARG A 131 -34.41 28.86 -0.34
#